data_AF-A0A7C6KWK1-F1
#
_entry.id   AF-A0A7C6KWK1-F1
#
_cell.length_a   1.000
_cell.length_b   1.000
_cell.length_c   1.000
_cell.angle_alpha   90.00
_cell.angle_beta   90.00
_cell.angle_gamma   90.00
#
_symmetry.space_group_name_H-M   'P 1'
#
loop_
_entity.id
_entity.type
_entity.pdbx_description
1 polymer ?
#
loop_
_entity_poly.entity_id
_entity_poly.type
_entity_poly.pdbx_seq_one_letter_code
_entity_poly.pdbx_strand_id
1 'polypeptide(L)' 'MKILINILFVVTAFLLALFGLGPVLLADGSFLERMFFLALVIICYLLWGILLRLWIKRSSSKKK' A
#
# COMPACT_ATOMS: atom_id res chain seq x y z
N MET A 1 0.71 -0.85 21.74
CA MET A 1 1.12 -0.04 20.58
C MET A 1 1.45 -0.85 19.32
N LYS A 2 2.14 -2.01 19.39
CA LYS A 2 2.42 -2.84 18.20
C LYS A 2 1.16 -3.30 17.44
N ILE A 3 0.09 -3.64 18.18
CA ILE A 3 -1.19 -4.04 17.59
C ILE A 3 -1.81 -2.91 16.77
N LEU A 4 -1.75 -1.66 17.28
CA LEU A 4 -2.31 -0.49 16.63
C LEU A 4 -1.60 -0.19 15.30
N ILE A 5 -0.27 -0.35 15.27
CA ILE A 5 0.52 -0.14 14.06
C ILE A 5 0.25 -1.25 13.03
N ASN A 6 0.06 -2.49 13.47
CA ASN A 6 -0.32 -3.58 12.56
C ASN A 6 -1.73 -3.36 11.98
N ILE A 7 -2.68 -2.91 12.80
CA ILE A 7 -4.03 -2.52 12.35
C ILE A 7 -3.93 -1.38 11.33
N LEU A 8 -3.13 -0.36 11.62
CA LEU A 8 -2.88 0.75 10.70
C LEU A 8 -2.32 0.25 9.36
N PHE A 9 -1.37 -0.68 9.37
CA PHE A 9 -0.88 -1.29 8.13
C PHE A 9 -2.03 -1.98 7.38
N VAL A 10 -2.78 -2.88 8.01
CA VAL A 10 -3.89 -3.59 7.33
C VAL A 10 -4.91 -2.62 6.75
N VAL A 11 -5.33 -1.60 7.52
CA VAL A 11 -6.26 -0.57 7.07
C VAL A 11 -5.69 0.20 5.88
N THR A 12 -4.46 0.68 5.96
CA THR A 12 -3.83 1.43 4.87
C THR A 12 -3.66 0.57 3.61
N ALA A 13 -3.36 -0.73 3.74
CA ALA A 13 -3.30 -1.64 2.59
C ALA A 13 -4.68 -1.82 1.93
N PHE A 14 -5.73 -1.88 2.73
CA PHE A 14 -7.11 -1.96 2.24
C PHE A 14 -7.55 -0.67 1.56
N LEU A 15 -7.22 0.50 2.13
CA LEU A 15 -7.46 1.79 1.48
C LEU A 15 -6.66 1.90 0.17
N LEU A 16 -5.40 1.49 0.14
CA LEU A 16 -4.61 1.44 -1.10
C LEU A 16 -5.26 0.56 -2.17
N ALA A 17 -5.93 -0.53 -1.79
CA ALA A 17 -6.64 -1.38 -2.75
C ALA A 17 -7.85 -0.65 -3.34
N LEU A 18 -8.72 -0.10 -2.47
CA LEU A 18 -9.96 0.55 -2.89
C LEU A 18 -9.70 1.86 -3.66
N PHE A 19 -8.85 2.72 -3.11
CA PHE A 19 -8.54 4.03 -3.69
C PHE A 19 -7.47 3.98 -4.79
N GLY A 20 -6.60 2.97 -4.77
CA GLY A 20 -5.60 2.80 -5.82
C GLY A 20 -6.18 2.15 -7.07
N LEU A 21 -6.86 1.01 -6.92
CA LEU A 21 -7.46 0.32 -8.07
C LEU A 21 -8.76 0.99 -8.55
N GLY A 22 -9.46 1.73 -7.69
CA GLY A 22 -10.68 2.46 -8.05
C GLY A 22 -10.52 3.34 -9.30
N PRO A 23 -9.58 4.29 -9.34
CA PRO A 23 -9.29 5.11 -10.51
C PRO A 23 -8.90 4.30 -11.73
N VAL A 24 -8.16 3.21 -11.56
CA VAL A 24 -7.73 2.36 -12.68
C VAL A 24 -8.91 1.62 -13.32
N LEU A 25 -9.86 1.16 -12.50
CA LEU A 25 -10.98 0.34 -12.93
C LEU A 25 -12.20 1.16 -13.35
N LEU A 26 -12.45 2.28 -12.67
CA LEU A 26 -13.70 3.04 -12.75
C LEU A 26 -13.56 4.41 -13.42
N ALA A 27 -12.34 4.91 -13.65
CA ALA A 27 -12.18 6.16 -14.39
C ALA A 27 -12.54 5.95 -15.86
N ASP A 28 -13.37 6.85 -16.39
CA ASP A 28 -13.70 6.99 -17.82
C ASP A 28 -12.54 7.63 -18.62
N GLY A 29 -11.30 7.41 -18.17
CA GLY A 29 -10.09 7.94 -18.78
C GLY A 29 -9.61 7.10 -19.95
N SER A 30 -8.76 7.68 -20.80
CA SER A 30 -8.09 6.96 -21.87
C SER A 30 -7.24 5.80 -21.32
N PHE A 31 -6.98 4.80 -22.16
CA PHE A 31 -6.16 3.64 -21.77
C PHE A 31 -4.80 4.05 -21.18
N LEU A 32 -4.20 5.12 -21.70
CA LEU A 32 -2.91 5.62 -21.25
C LEU A 32 -2.98 6.21 -19.83
N GLU A 33 -4.02 6.98 -19.52
CA GLU A 33 -4.26 7.51 -18.17
C GLU A 33 -4.45 6.39 -17.15
N ARG A 34 -5.23 5.37 -17.51
CA ARG A 34 -5.45 4.19 -16.65
C ARG A 34 -4.15 3.44 -16.36
N MET A 35 -3.28 3.29 -17.36
CA MET A 35 -1.97 2.65 -17.17
C MET A 35 -1.02 3.48 -16.31
N PHE A 36 -1.09 4.81 -16.42
CA PHE A 36 -0.34 5.70 -15.53
C PHE A 36 -0.76 5.54 -14.06
N PHE A 37 -2.07 5.55 -13.79
CA PHE A 37 -2.56 5.31 -12.42
C PHE A 37 -2.21 3.91 -11.93
N LEU A 38 -2.28 2.89 -12.78
CA LEU A 38 -1.89 1.52 -12.44
C LEU A 38 -0.41 1.46 -12.03
N ALA A 39 0.49 2.08 -12.79
CA ALA A 39 1.91 2.16 -12.45
C ALA A 39 2.14 2.86 -11.10
N LEU A 40 1.43 3.96 -10.85
CA LEU A 40 1.51 4.70 -9.58
C LEU A 40 1.07 3.83 -8.39
N VAL A 41 -0.03 3.08 -8.54
CA VAL A 41 -0.53 2.16 -7.51
C VAL A 41 0.47 1.05 -7.21
N ILE A 42 1.10 0.47 -8.24
CA ILE A 42 2.15 -0.53 -8.06
C ILE A 42 3.32 0.04 -7.25
N ILE A 43 3.76 1.27 -7.56
CA ILE A 43 4.85 1.92 -6.82
C ILE A 43 4.44 2.13 -5.35
N CYS A 44 3.23 2.59 -5.09
CA CYS A 44 2.72 2.73 -3.72
C CYS A 44 2.72 1.41 -2.96
N TYR A 45 2.30 0.30 -3.58
CA TYR A 45 2.34 -1.03 -2.97
C TYR A 45 3.76 -1.51 -2.68
N LEU A 46 4.71 -1.26 -3.59
CA LEU A 46 6.12 -1.60 -3.37
C LEU A 46 6.71 -0.84 -2.18
N LEU A 47 6.49 0.48 -2.13
CA LEU A 47 6.94 1.31 -1.01
C LEU A 47 6.30 0.88 0.31
N TRP A 48 4.99 0.60 0.29
CA TRP A 48 4.26 0.14 1.45
C TRP A 48 4.79 -1.21 1.95
N GLY A 49 5.05 -2.15 1.05
CA GLY A 49 5.63 -3.46 1.38
C GLY A 49 7.03 -3.37 1.99
N ILE A 50 7.87 -2.46 1.46
CA ILE A 50 9.19 -2.17 2.05
C ILE A 50 9.03 -1.62 3.47
N LEU A 51 8.10 -0.68 3.67
CA LEU A 51 7.86 -0.07 4.98
C LEU A 51 7.38 -1.10 6.01
N LEU A 52 6.49 -2.01 5.61
CA LEU A 52 6.05 -3.14 6.45
C LEU A 52 7.23 -4.06 6.79
N ARG A 53 8.08 -4.40 5.81
CA ARG A 53 9.26 -5.25 6.04
C ARG A 53 10.22 -4.62 7.06
N LEU A 54 10.48 -3.32 6.92
CA LEU A 54 11.33 -2.57 7.85
C LEU A 54 10.72 -2.53 9.26
N TRP A 55 9.41 -2.34 9.36
CA TRP A 55 8.68 -2.37 10.64
C TRP A 55 8.80 -3.73 11.33
N ILE A 56 8.56 -4.82 10.60
CA ILE A 56 8.67 -6.19 11.13
C ILE A 56 10.10 -6.46 11.62
N LYS A 57 11.11 -6.13 10.80
CA LYS A 57 12.54 -6.29 11.16
C LYS A 57 12.88 -5.52 12.43
N ARG A 58 12.43 -4.27 12.55
CA ARG A 58 12.68 -3.42 13.73
C ARG A 58 11.94 -3.92 14.97
N SER A 59 10.71 -4.42 14.81
CA SER A 59 9.91 -4.98 15.91
C SER A 59 10.47 -6.30 16.44
N SER A 60 11.12 -7.10 15.59
CA SER A 60 11.82 -8.33 15.95
C SER A 60 13.16 -8.07 16.65
N SER A 61 13.91 -7.03 16.24
CA SER A 61 15.20 -6.69 16.85
C SER A 61 15.06 -6.23 18.32
N LYS A 62 13.99 -5.50 18.66
CA LYS A 62 13.69 -5.11 20.04
C LYS A 62 13.30 -6.26 20.98
N LYS A 63 13.28 -7.51 20.51
CA LYS A 63 12.87 -8.70 21.28
C LYS A 63 14.05 -9.56 21.72
N LYS A 64 15.28 -9.17 21.38
CA LYS A 64 16.55 -9.79 21.77
C LYS A 64 17.29 -8.87 22.73
#